data_AF-A0A9D1MBZ8-F1
#
_entry.id   AF-A0A9D1MBZ8-F1
#
_cell.length_a   1.000
_cell.length_b   1.000
_cell.length_c   1.000
_cell.angle_alpha   90.00
_cell.angle_beta   90.00
_cell.angle_gamma   90.00
#
_symmetry.space_group_name_H-M   'P 1'
#
loop_
_entity.id
_entity.type
_entity.pdbx_description
1 polymer ?
#
loop_
_entity_poly.entity_id
_entity_poly.type
_entity_poly.pdbx_seq_one_letter_code
_entity_poly.pdbx_strand_id
1 'polypeptide(L)'
;MSGRRTIVPIGDTAKKFGRTTASGKGSGVVVTNGTQSGSSAPRKPSGGTSPAKQASGGASAQPYDTDTAAGRGALRRRYAEDGDPLVAARDYTTGGGYSGAVRWDGESVTIGGVPIEPEYVIDGTAYVPRSEADTAIDEMEERNGIIGAEGVRDMWDERYGGLRDDVLYDVIGREAFSYDPEDDPVYDAYRRMYRREADDALMRVLNENNTSITGASGAVLSEALADRDLYLDRMTDMIPELAADAYSRYEGETERLLDTLDAASEIGGEYYDRLYQSDRDAYSDLIEAGEREREERQRIAENNRNAQNDSYDNALAQQELERGEVDLRYYGDMAEQELRRAVLENDISEHEYYQSLIESAMDSAERRGFFIPGDEAALPWLAAYRSGGGYSLSPYAAAAQRELMLQLARQGMMGS
;
A
#
# COMPACT_ATOMS: atom_id res chain seq x y z
N MET A 1 -6.78 21.97 52.29
CA MET A 1 -7.21 20.60 51.92
C MET A 1 -6.49 20.24 50.64
N SER A 2 -5.60 19.23 50.73
CA SER A 2 -4.72 18.78 49.65
C SER A 2 -5.49 17.88 48.68
N GLY A 3 -5.48 18.21 47.39
CA GLY A 3 -6.07 17.42 46.32
C GLY A 3 -4.99 16.88 45.40
N ARG A 4 -4.42 15.72 45.73
CA ARG A 4 -3.52 14.94 44.86
C ARG A 4 -4.30 14.49 43.62
N ARG A 5 -3.93 14.96 42.43
CA ARG A 5 -4.30 14.32 41.15
C ARG A 5 -3.23 13.30 40.81
N THR A 6 -3.62 12.03 40.80
CA THR A 6 -2.79 10.90 40.37
C THR A 6 -2.75 10.91 38.84
N ILE A 7 -1.55 11.11 38.27
CA ILE A 7 -1.30 10.95 36.83
C ILE A 7 -1.18 9.43 36.56
N VAL A 8 -1.98 8.93 35.62
CA VAL A 8 -1.92 7.55 35.12
C VAL A 8 -0.93 7.53 33.95
N PRO A 9 0.13 6.72 33.96
CA PRO A 9 1.00 6.58 32.79
C PRO A 9 0.33 5.68 31.73
N ILE A 10 0.21 6.19 30.50
CA ILE A 10 -0.17 5.40 29.34
C ILE A 10 1.04 4.56 28.93
N GLY A 11 0.89 3.24 29.05
CA GLY A 11 1.94 2.26 28.76
C GLY A 11 2.15 2.03 27.26
N ASP A 12 3.41 1.82 26.93
CA ASP A 12 3.96 1.38 25.65
C ASP A 12 3.18 0.23 25.01
N THR A 13 2.75 0.41 23.76
CA THR A 13 2.37 -0.70 22.87
C THR A 13 3.47 -0.95 21.85
N ALA A 14 4.56 -1.56 22.33
CA ALA A 14 5.61 -2.10 21.49
C ALA A 14 5.18 -3.43 20.83
N LYS A 15 5.27 -3.45 19.48
CA LYS A 15 5.67 -4.55 18.59
C LYS A 15 5.45 -6.00 19.07
N LYS A 16 4.60 -6.73 18.34
CA LYS A 16 4.74 -8.20 18.17
C LYS A 16 4.68 -8.59 16.69
N PHE A 17 5.84 -8.64 16.06
CA PHE A 17 6.08 -9.47 14.88
C PHE A 17 6.46 -10.88 15.36
N GLY A 18 5.54 -11.84 15.18
CA GLY A 18 5.80 -13.26 15.41
C GLY A 18 6.10 -13.97 14.09
N ARG A 19 7.39 -14.26 13.84
CA ARG A 19 7.85 -15.26 12.87
C ARG A 19 7.42 -16.65 13.34
N THR A 20 6.74 -17.42 12.50
CA THR A 20 6.51 -18.85 12.72
C THR A 20 7.39 -19.66 11.79
N THR A 21 8.36 -20.35 12.37
CA THR A 21 9.23 -21.34 11.73
C THR A 21 8.54 -22.70 11.59
N ALA A 22 8.80 -23.37 10.48
CA ALA A 22 8.31 -24.69 10.12
C ALA A 22 8.91 -25.83 10.99
N SER A 23 8.13 -26.87 11.27
CA SER A 23 8.61 -28.23 11.60
C SER A 23 7.53 -29.32 11.43
N GLY A 24 7.63 -30.06 10.32
CA GLY A 24 7.67 -31.53 10.23
C GLY A 24 6.66 -32.47 10.93
N LYS A 25 6.07 -33.32 10.05
CA LYS A 25 5.73 -34.77 10.17
C LYS A 25 4.34 -35.19 10.70
N GLY A 26 3.65 -35.99 9.87
CA GLY A 26 2.56 -36.88 10.29
C GLY A 26 1.74 -37.44 9.12
N SER A 27 1.92 -38.72 8.82
CA SER A 27 1.33 -39.50 7.72
C SER A 27 -0.16 -39.81 7.89
N GLY A 28 -0.92 -39.96 6.79
CA GLY A 28 -2.30 -40.47 6.82
C GLY A 28 -3.00 -40.46 5.45
N VAL A 29 -2.97 -41.59 4.75
CA VAL A 29 -3.73 -41.87 3.51
C VAL A 29 -5.13 -42.35 3.89
N VAL A 30 -6.19 -41.70 3.40
CA VAL A 30 -7.51 -42.30 3.16
C VAL A 30 -8.13 -41.67 1.92
N VAL A 31 -8.50 -42.52 0.96
CA VAL A 31 -9.27 -42.21 -0.26
C VAL A 31 -10.75 -42.37 0.05
N THR A 32 -11.60 -41.39 -0.30
CA THR A 32 -12.96 -41.61 -0.82
C THR A 32 -13.55 -40.34 -1.49
N ASN A 33 -14.34 -40.60 -2.53
CA ASN A 33 -14.99 -39.68 -3.47
C ASN A 33 -16.00 -38.70 -2.85
N GLY A 34 -16.19 -37.55 -3.51
CA GLY A 34 -17.36 -36.68 -3.27
C GLY A 34 -17.28 -35.34 -3.98
N THR A 35 -17.86 -35.28 -5.19
CA THR A 35 -18.15 -34.07 -5.95
C THR A 35 -18.98 -33.08 -5.13
N GLN A 36 -18.52 -31.83 -4.97
CA GLN A 36 -19.41 -30.66 -4.97
C GLN A 36 -18.63 -29.34 -5.09
N SER A 37 -18.96 -28.63 -6.17
CA SER A 37 -18.70 -27.22 -6.42
C SER A 37 -19.18 -26.35 -5.25
N GLY A 38 -18.34 -25.42 -4.82
CA GLY A 38 -18.64 -24.52 -3.70
C GLY A 38 -17.67 -23.34 -3.65
N SER A 39 -17.65 -22.53 -4.70
CA SER A 39 -17.01 -21.21 -4.70
C SER A 39 -17.71 -20.31 -3.67
N SER A 40 -17.18 -20.23 -2.46
CA SER A 40 -17.60 -19.23 -1.47
C SER A 40 -16.76 -17.98 -1.67
N ALA A 41 -17.25 -17.10 -2.56
CA ALA A 41 -16.83 -15.71 -2.63
C ALA A 41 -17.11 -15.02 -1.28
N PRO A 42 -16.19 -14.18 -0.76
CA PRO A 42 -16.51 -13.37 0.40
C PRO A 42 -17.62 -12.38 0.02
N ARG A 43 -18.73 -12.46 0.76
CA ARG A 43 -19.89 -11.58 0.67
C ARG A 43 -19.46 -10.13 0.89
N LYS A 44 -19.86 -9.25 -0.03
CA LYS A 44 -19.92 -7.80 0.18
C LYS A 44 -20.69 -7.51 1.48
N PRO A 45 -20.19 -6.66 2.39
CA PRO A 45 -21.07 -5.98 3.33
C PRO A 45 -21.83 -4.90 2.54
N SER A 46 -23.08 -5.22 2.21
CA SER A 46 -24.10 -4.23 1.86
C SER A 46 -24.52 -3.50 3.13
N GLY A 47 -24.47 -2.17 3.13
CA GLY A 47 -25.15 -1.36 4.14
C GLY A 47 -24.23 -0.40 4.91
N GLY A 48 -23.64 0.56 4.20
CA GLY A 48 -23.27 1.85 4.77
C GLY A 48 -23.99 2.90 3.94
N THR A 49 -25.17 3.32 4.39
CA THR A 49 -25.89 4.48 3.84
C THR A 49 -24.98 5.70 3.92
N SER A 50 -24.51 6.19 2.78
CA SER A 50 -24.08 7.59 2.64
C SER A 50 -25.18 8.48 3.23
N PRO A 51 -24.85 9.52 4.00
CA PRO A 51 -25.87 10.46 4.45
C PRO A 51 -26.51 11.07 3.21
N ALA A 52 -27.79 10.73 3.03
CA ALA A 52 -28.64 11.34 2.03
C ALA A 52 -28.58 12.86 2.24
N LYS A 53 -28.25 13.56 1.15
CA LYS A 53 -28.31 15.00 0.95
C LYS A 53 -29.53 15.60 1.64
N GLN A 54 -29.39 16.01 2.90
CA GLN A 54 -30.36 16.89 3.55
C GLN A 54 -30.10 18.27 2.97
N ALA A 55 -30.86 18.55 1.90
CA ALA A 55 -31.03 19.88 1.38
C ALA A 55 -31.50 20.79 2.51
N SER A 56 -30.59 21.62 3.03
CA SER A 56 -30.96 22.84 3.74
C SER A 56 -31.68 23.74 2.73
N GLY A 57 -32.91 24.10 3.08
CA GLY A 57 -33.88 24.70 2.16
C GLY A 57 -33.48 26.09 1.67
N GLY A 58 -33.75 26.35 0.39
CA GLY A 58 -33.68 27.69 -0.20
C GLY A 58 -33.75 27.67 -1.73
N ALA A 59 -34.99 27.64 -2.25
CA ALA A 59 -35.38 27.89 -3.65
C ALA A 59 -34.74 27.02 -4.76
N SER A 60 -35.59 26.34 -5.52
CA SER A 60 -35.26 25.69 -6.79
C SER A 60 -34.79 26.72 -7.83
N ALA A 61 -33.51 27.07 -7.81
CA ALA A 61 -32.83 27.71 -8.93
C ALA A 61 -32.35 26.63 -9.89
N GLN A 62 -32.52 26.83 -11.19
CA GLN A 62 -31.96 25.93 -12.20
C GLN A 62 -30.45 25.74 -11.96
N PRO A 63 -29.89 24.54 -12.22
CA PRO A 63 -28.45 24.34 -12.12
C PRO A 63 -27.74 25.40 -12.97
N TYR A 64 -26.78 26.09 -12.38
CA TYR A 64 -25.99 27.08 -13.10
C TYR A 64 -25.28 26.39 -14.27
N ASP A 65 -25.27 27.01 -15.43
CA ASP A 65 -24.47 26.55 -16.56
C ASP A 65 -22.98 26.78 -16.25
N THR A 66 -22.35 25.76 -15.69
CA THR A 66 -20.94 25.79 -15.30
C THR A 66 -19.99 25.69 -16.49
N ASP A 67 -20.50 25.47 -17.72
CA ASP A 67 -19.70 25.54 -18.94
C ASP A 67 -19.35 26.99 -19.31
N THR A 68 -20.15 27.96 -18.85
CA THR A 68 -19.91 29.40 -19.10
C THR A 68 -19.20 30.11 -17.94
N ALA A 69 -18.36 31.09 -18.27
CA ALA A 69 -17.70 31.93 -17.27
C ALA A 69 -18.72 32.72 -16.40
N ALA A 70 -19.87 33.11 -16.98
CA ALA A 70 -20.92 33.82 -16.28
C ALA A 70 -21.63 32.93 -15.25
N GLY A 71 -21.95 31.67 -15.61
CA GLY A 71 -22.56 30.71 -14.68
C GLY A 71 -21.63 30.34 -13.54
N ARG A 72 -20.35 30.08 -13.83
CA ARG A 72 -19.33 29.86 -12.77
C ARG A 72 -19.16 31.07 -11.85
N GLY A 73 -19.16 32.28 -12.41
CA GLY A 73 -19.07 33.52 -11.62
C GLY A 73 -20.29 33.74 -10.71
N ALA A 74 -21.50 33.36 -11.16
CA ALA A 74 -22.70 33.41 -10.35
C ALA A 74 -22.67 32.39 -9.21
N LEU A 75 -22.23 31.16 -9.49
CA LEU A 75 -22.10 30.10 -8.50
C LEU A 75 -21.08 30.47 -7.41
N ARG A 76 -19.89 30.95 -7.77
CA ARG A 76 -18.87 31.39 -6.80
C ARG A 76 -19.38 32.49 -5.86
N ARG A 77 -20.17 33.44 -6.38
CA ARG A 77 -20.76 34.51 -5.55
C ARG A 77 -21.73 33.94 -4.53
N ARG A 78 -22.61 33.02 -4.93
CA ARG A 78 -23.57 32.38 -4.02
C ARG A 78 -22.87 31.67 -2.86
N TYR A 79 -21.89 30.83 -3.17
CA TYR A 79 -21.11 30.11 -2.16
C TYR A 79 -20.36 31.07 -1.21
N ALA A 80 -19.81 32.16 -1.73
CA ALA A 80 -19.19 33.19 -0.90
C ALA A 80 -20.20 33.94 -0.02
N GLU A 81 -21.41 34.23 -0.51
CA GLU A 81 -22.50 34.84 0.26
C GLU A 81 -23.02 33.92 1.37
N ASP A 82 -23.02 32.61 1.13
CA ASP A 82 -23.39 31.57 2.09
C ASP A 82 -22.27 31.29 3.14
N GLY A 83 -21.11 31.95 3.01
CA GLY A 83 -19.97 31.80 3.92
C GLY A 83 -19.07 30.60 3.63
N ASP A 84 -19.30 29.88 2.53
CA ASP A 84 -18.55 28.69 2.13
C ASP A 84 -18.00 28.83 0.70
N PRO A 85 -16.97 29.66 0.49
CA PRO A 85 -16.51 30.02 -0.85
C PRO A 85 -15.92 28.82 -1.60
N LEU A 86 -16.14 28.75 -2.92
CA LEU A 86 -15.49 27.73 -3.74
C LEU A 86 -13.98 27.95 -3.86
N VAL A 87 -13.24 26.92 -3.50
CA VAL A 87 -11.77 26.87 -3.54
C VAL A 87 -11.30 25.89 -4.60
N ALA A 88 -10.15 26.16 -5.21
CA ALA A 88 -9.49 25.19 -6.06
C ALA A 88 -8.89 24.11 -5.16
N ALA A 89 -9.39 22.88 -5.25
CA ALA A 89 -9.04 21.79 -4.33
C ALA A 89 -7.52 21.62 -4.20
N ARG A 90 -6.82 21.58 -5.33
CA ARG A 90 -5.35 21.40 -5.35
C ARG A 90 -4.61 22.54 -4.65
N ASP A 91 -4.96 23.79 -4.96
CA ASP A 91 -4.26 24.96 -4.43
C ASP A 91 -4.54 25.12 -2.94
N TYR A 92 -5.79 24.88 -2.54
CA TYR A 92 -6.22 24.94 -1.14
C TYR A 92 -5.49 23.91 -0.28
N THR A 93 -5.50 22.65 -0.69
CA THR A 93 -4.83 21.55 0.01
C THR A 93 -3.30 21.73 0.02
N THR A 94 -2.72 22.19 -1.08
CA THR A 94 -1.26 22.47 -1.13
C THR A 94 -0.88 23.65 -0.24
N GLY A 95 -1.72 24.69 -0.19
CA GLY A 95 -1.56 25.82 0.73
C GLY A 95 -1.59 25.42 2.20
N GLY A 96 -2.34 24.36 2.53
CA GLY A 96 -2.35 23.71 3.85
C GLY A 96 -1.16 22.81 4.16
N GLY A 97 -0.20 22.64 3.23
CA GLY A 97 0.98 21.79 3.40
C GLY A 97 0.83 20.38 2.83
N TYR A 98 -0.35 20.00 2.34
CA TYR A 98 -0.66 18.68 1.82
C TYR A 98 -0.41 18.56 0.31
N SER A 99 0.83 18.85 -0.10
CA SER A 99 1.23 18.73 -1.51
C SER A 99 1.18 17.28 -2.01
N GLY A 100 0.38 17.01 -3.03
CA GLY A 100 0.24 15.68 -3.63
C GLY A 100 -0.92 14.84 -3.08
N ALA A 101 -1.61 15.32 -2.04
CA ALA A 101 -2.81 14.66 -1.51
C ALA A 101 -3.99 14.70 -2.48
N VAL A 102 -4.00 15.67 -3.41
CA VAL A 102 -5.10 15.88 -4.34
C VAL A 102 -4.94 15.05 -5.60
N ARG A 103 -5.99 14.30 -5.93
CA ARG A 103 -6.01 13.36 -7.06
C ARG A 103 -7.34 13.42 -7.79
N TRP A 104 -7.28 13.47 -9.11
CA TRP A 104 -8.46 13.34 -9.98
C TRP A 104 -8.65 11.89 -10.41
N ASP A 105 -9.86 11.36 -10.29
CA ASP A 105 -10.19 9.98 -10.71
C ASP A 105 -10.98 9.91 -12.04
N GLY A 106 -11.41 11.05 -12.57
CA GLY A 106 -12.23 11.16 -13.78
C GLY A 106 -13.63 11.71 -13.52
N GLU A 107 -14.16 11.50 -12.32
CA GLU A 107 -15.53 11.84 -11.92
C GLU A 107 -15.54 12.75 -10.68
N SER A 108 -14.66 12.47 -9.72
CA SER A 108 -14.49 13.21 -8.48
C SER A 108 -13.04 13.65 -8.26
N VAL A 109 -12.87 14.66 -7.42
CA VAL A 109 -11.56 14.99 -6.86
C VAL A 109 -11.44 14.33 -5.50
N THR A 110 -10.32 13.69 -5.24
CA THR A 110 -10.01 13.11 -3.93
C THR A 110 -8.96 13.95 -3.23
N ILE A 111 -9.15 14.22 -1.95
CA ILE A 111 -8.14 14.79 -1.05
C ILE A 111 -7.75 13.68 -0.08
N GLY A 112 -6.51 13.21 -0.15
CA GLY A 112 -6.05 12.13 0.73
C GLY A 112 -6.84 10.82 0.56
N GLY A 113 -7.48 10.61 -0.60
CA GLY A 113 -8.36 9.46 -0.85
C GLY A 113 -9.80 9.62 -0.35
N VAL A 114 -10.17 10.77 0.20
CA VAL A 114 -11.57 11.15 0.49
C VAL A 114 -12.17 11.80 -0.75
N PRO A 115 -13.21 11.22 -1.38
CA PRO A 115 -13.81 11.75 -2.60
C PRO A 115 -14.71 12.96 -2.32
N ILE A 116 -14.60 13.97 -3.17
CA ILE A 116 -15.37 15.20 -3.17
C ILE A 116 -15.91 15.43 -4.58
N GLU A 117 -17.21 15.66 -4.68
CA GLU A 117 -17.84 15.99 -5.95
C GLU A 117 -17.61 17.47 -6.26
N PRO A 118 -16.88 17.82 -7.34
CA PRO A 118 -16.65 19.22 -7.66
C PRO A 118 -17.92 19.89 -8.17
N GLU A 119 -18.12 21.15 -7.79
CA GLU A 119 -19.16 21.99 -8.36
C GLU A 119 -18.92 22.25 -9.85
N TYR A 120 -17.65 22.40 -10.22
CA TYR A 120 -17.21 22.43 -11.61
C TYR A 120 -15.70 22.19 -11.72
N VAL A 121 -15.26 21.91 -12.96
CA VAL A 121 -13.85 21.75 -13.32
C VAL A 121 -13.51 22.74 -14.44
N ILE A 122 -12.37 23.45 -14.32
CA ILE A 122 -11.82 24.29 -15.39
C ILE A 122 -10.37 23.91 -15.59
N ASP A 123 -9.96 23.61 -16.82
CA ASP A 123 -8.56 23.31 -17.16
C ASP A 123 -7.92 22.25 -16.23
N GLY A 124 -8.70 21.23 -15.88
CA GLY A 124 -8.27 20.16 -14.96
C GLY A 124 -8.20 20.57 -13.47
N THR A 125 -8.63 21.78 -13.13
CA THR A 125 -8.73 22.26 -11.75
C THR A 125 -10.16 22.09 -11.23
N ALA A 126 -10.32 21.24 -10.23
CA ALA A 126 -11.58 21.03 -9.53
C ALA A 126 -11.85 22.15 -8.52
N TYR A 127 -13.05 22.72 -8.56
CA TYR A 127 -13.53 23.71 -7.60
C TYR A 127 -14.59 23.06 -6.71
N VAL A 128 -14.34 23.11 -5.41
CA VAL A 128 -15.15 22.48 -4.36
C VAL A 128 -15.53 23.52 -3.30
N PRO A 129 -16.62 23.32 -2.54
CA PRO A 129 -16.89 24.10 -1.34
C PRO A 129 -15.71 23.99 -0.36
N ARG A 130 -15.39 25.10 0.32
CA ARG A 130 -14.28 25.13 1.27
C ARG A 130 -14.53 24.16 2.43
N SER A 131 -15.75 24.13 2.94
CA SER A 131 -16.15 23.24 4.03
C SER A 131 -15.96 21.76 3.69
N GLU A 132 -16.22 21.37 2.43
CA GLU A 132 -16.00 20.00 1.96
C GLU A 132 -14.51 19.68 1.82
N ALA A 133 -13.71 20.64 1.35
CA ALA A 133 -12.25 20.49 1.30
C ALA A 133 -11.66 20.35 2.70
N ASP A 134 -12.11 21.18 3.66
CA ASP A 134 -11.72 21.11 5.08
C ASP A 134 -12.10 19.74 5.66
N THR A 135 -13.36 19.31 5.50
CA THR A 135 -13.83 18.01 5.99
C THR A 135 -13.00 16.85 5.43
N ALA A 136 -12.63 16.90 4.16
CA ALA A 136 -11.82 15.86 3.54
C ALA A 136 -10.36 15.87 4.01
N ILE A 137 -9.82 17.04 4.34
CA ILE A 137 -8.51 17.18 4.97
C ILE A 137 -8.57 16.60 6.39
N ASP A 138 -9.57 16.96 7.19
CA ASP A 138 -9.75 16.44 8.55
C ASP A 138 -9.90 14.91 8.56
N GLU A 139 -10.71 14.35 7.66
CA GLU A 139 -10.89 12.89 7.56
C GLU A 139 -9.60 12.19 7.07
N MET A 140 -8.85 12.80 6.15
CA MET A 140 -7.54 12.32 5.76
C MET A 140 -6.57 12.33 6.96
N GLU A 141 -6.57 13.40 7.74
CA GLU A 141 -5.73 13.55 8.92
C GLU A 141 -6.02 12.45 9.95
N GLU A 142 -7.29 12.32 10.34
CA GLU A 142 -7.76 11.34 11.32
C GLU A 142 -7.48 9.90 10.87
N ARG A 143 -7.77 9.56 9.61
CA ARG A 143 -7.63 8.19 9.11
C ARG A 143 -6.18 7.73 9.04
N ASN A 144 -5.25 8.65 8.77
CA ASN A 144 -3.85 8.33 8.53
C ASN A 144 -2.93 8.73 9.70
N GLY A 145 -3.49 9.26 10.79
CA GLY A 145 -2.73 9.70 11.95
C GLY A 145 -1.81 10.90 11.66
N ILE A 146 -2.19 11.71 10.68
CA ILE A 146 -1.54 12.98 10.36
C ILE A 146 -2.17 14.02 11.29
N ILE A 147 -1.34 14.81 11.94
CA ILE A 147 -1.69 15.82 12.92
C ILE A 147 -1.78 17.21 12.26
N GLY A 148 -0.98 17.43 11.21
CA GLY A 148 -0.92 18.71 10.52
C GLY A 148 -0.14 19.79 11.25
N ALA A 149 0.16 20.87 10.54
CA ALA A 149 1.02 21.94 11.06
C ALA A 149 0.43 22.71 12.24
N GLU A 150 -0.91 22.78 12.34
CA GLU A 150 -1.62 23.40 13.47
C GLU A 150 -1.62 22.46 14.68
N GLY A 151 -2.03 21.20 14.50
CA GLY A 151 -2.03 20.22 15.59
C GLY A 151 -0.63 19.97 16.19
N VAL A 152 0.44 20.06 15.40
CA VAL A 152 1.82 19.97 15.91
C VAL A 152 2.15 21.14 16.84
N ARG A 153 1.66 22.35 16.54
CA ARG A 153 1.82 23.52 17.41
C ARG A 153 0.98 23.37 18.67
N ASP A 154 -0.27 22.96 18.55
CA ASP A 154 -1.17 22.79 19.69
C ASP A 154 -0.64 21.77 20.69
N MET A 155 -0.17 20.61 20.21
CA MET A 155 0.45 19.60 21.08
C MET A 155 1.75 20.09 21.73
N TRP A 156 2.52 20.93 21.03
CA TRP A 156 3.71 21.55 21.59
C TRP A 156 3.34 22.52 22.72
N ASP A 157 2.38 23.42 22.47
CA ASP A 157 1.88 24.41 23.43
C ASP A 157 1.26 23.73 24.66
N GLU A 158 0.45 22.67 24.46
CA GLU A 158 -0.15 21.91 25.55
C GLU A 158 0.91 21.27 26.47
N ARG A 159 2.03 20.86 25.90
CA ARG A 159 3.07 20.13 26.63
C ARG A 159 4.14 21.02 27.27
N TYR A 160 4.56 22.08 26.57
CA TYR A 160 5.70 22.91 26.96
C TYR A 160 5.37 24.40 27.10
N GLY A 161 4.25 24.87 26.54
CA GLY A 161 3.86 26.28 26.61
C GLY A 161 3.75 26.77 28.06
N GLY A 162 3.02 26.04 28.91
CA GLY A 162 2.88 26.39 30.34
C GLY A 162 4.20 26.44 31.11
N LEU A 163 5.06 25.43 30.94
CA LEU A 163 6.37 25.39 31.61
C LEU A 163 7.26 26.56 31.15
N ARG A 164 7.30 26.82 29.85
CA ARG A 164 8.07 27.93 29.29
C ARG A 164 7.59 29.27 29.84
N ASP A 165 6.27 29.48 29.84
CA ASP A 165 5.66 30.73 30.30
C ASP A 165 5.87 30.94 31.80
N ASP A 166 5.76 29.89 32.62
CA ASP A 166 6.02 29.94 34.05
C ASP A 166 7.48 30.36 34.35
N VAL A 167 8.45 29.69 33.72
CA VAL A 167 9.88 30.00 33.94
C VAL A 167 10.23 31.38 33.39
N LEU A 168 9.66 31.75 32.24
CA LEU A 168 9.87 33.09 31.66
C LEU A 168 9.29 34.18 32.57
N TYR A 169 8.13 33.93 33.17
CA TYR A 169 7.53 34.83 34.16
C TYR A 169 8.41 34.98 35.38
N ASP A 170 8.97 33.88 35.91
CA ASP A 170 9.87 33.90 37.06
C ASP A 170 11.18 34.65 36.77
N VAL A 171 11.71 34.56 35.55
CA VAL A 171 12.92 35.29 35.11
C VAL A 171 12.63 36.79 34.94
N ILE A 172 11.54 37.15 34.25
CA ILE A 172 11.19 38.56 33.94
C ILE A 172 10.66 39.29 35.16
N GLY A 173 9.83 38.62 35.97
CA GLY A 173 9.20 39.18 37.16
C GLY A 173 10.16 39.33 38.36
N ARG A 174 11.44 39.00 38.16
CA ARG A 174 12.42 38.98 39.24
C ARG A 174 12.85 40.38 39.64
N GLU A 175 12.66 40.69 40.91
CA GLU A 175 13.12 41.95 41.49
C GLU A 175 14.66 42.00 41.55
N ALA A 176 15.22 43.20 41.46
CA ALA A 176 16.64 43.43 41.67
C ALA A 176 17.03 43.01 43.09
N PHE A 177 18.24 42.46 43.24
CA PHE A 177 18.73 42.05 44.55
C PHE A 177 18.71 43.22 45.55
N SER A 178 18.12 42.96 46.71
CA SER A 178 18.15 43.83 47.88
C SER A 178 18.34 42.97 49.12
N TYR A 179 19.12 43.46 50.07
CA TYR A 179 19.40 42.76 51.32
C TYR A 179 18.92 43.57 52.51
N ASP A 180 17.94 43.04 53.23
CA ASP A 180 17.55 43.50 54.57
C ASP A 180 17.91 42.41 55.58
N PRO A 181 18.86 42.66 56.50
CA PRO A 181 19.22 41.68 57.52
C PRO A 181 18.02 41.23 58.36
N GLU A 182 17.08 42.13 58.65
CA GLU A 182 15.94 41.83 59.53
C GLU A 182 14.96 40.84 58.91
N ASP A 183 14.93 40.74 57.57
CA ASP A 183 14.12 39.79 56.82
C ASP A 183 14.86 38.46 56.51
N ASP A 184 16.17 38.38 56.76
CA ASP A 184 16.96 37.17 56.51
C ASP A 184 16.87 36.19 57.70
N PRO A 185 16.28 34.98 57.51
CA PRO A 185 16.21 33.98 58.58
C PRO A 185 17.58 33.51 59.07
N VAL A 186 18.62 33.60 58.24
CA VAL A 186 19.99 33.26 58.63
C VAL A 186 20.52 34.31 59.60
N TYR A 187 20.40 35.59 59.27
CA TYR A 187 20.79 36.67 60.18
C TYR A 187 20.02 36.61 61.50
N ASP A 188 18.70 36.34 61.47
CA ASP A 188 17.90 36.22 62.69
C ASP A 188 18.39 35.09 63.61
N ALA A 189 18.83 33.96 63.03
CA ALA A 189 19.47 32.88 63.79
C ALA A 189 20.81 33.32 64.42
N TYR A 190 21.67 33.98 63.64
CA TYR A 190 22.94 34.54 64.13
C TYR A 190 22.73 35.58 65.22
N ARG A 191 21.77 36.48 65.05
CA ARG A 191 21.42 37.52 66.01
C ARG A 191 21.01 36.95 67.35
N ARG A 192 20.20 35.89 67.36
CA ARG A 192 19.83 35.19 68.61
C ARG A 192 21.02 34.57 69.31
N MET A 193 21.93 33.96 68.54
CA MET A 193 23.15 33.37 69.08
C MET A 193 24.02 34.44 69.72
N TYR A 194 24.41 35.48 68.97
CA TYR A 194 25.29 36.53 69.48
C TYR A 194 24.70 37.31 70.66
N ARG A 195 23.39 37.53 70.72
CA ARG A 195 22.75 38.13 71.91
C ARG A 195 22.87 37.24 73.14
N ARG A 196 22.70 35.93 73.00
CA ARG A 196 22.90 34.98 74.10
C ARG A 196 24.36 35.01 74.57
N GLU A 197 25.31 34.91 73.65
CA GLU A 197 26.74 34.99 73.97
C GLU A 197 27.12 36.31 74.64
N ALA A 198 26.54 37.43 74.21
CA ALA A 198 26.76 38.75 74.79
C ALA A 198 26.21 38.84 76.23
N ASP A 199 25.04 38.28 76.48
CA ASP A 199 24.45 38.23 77.83
C ASP A 199 25.22 37.27 78.75
N ASP A 200 25.70 36.14 78.21
CA ASP A 200 26.58 35.21 78.94
C ASP A 200 27.93 35.86 79.27
N ALA A 201 28.46 36.70 78.37
CA ALA A 201 29.68 37.46 78.56
C ALA A 201 29.55 38.51 79.67
N LEU A 202 28.47 39.30 79.63
CA LEU A 202 28.09 40.20 80.71
C LEU A 202 28.03 39.47 82.07
N MET A 203 27.32 38.34 82.11
CA MET A 203 27.18 37.54 83.33
C MET A 203 28.50 36.97 83.82
N ARG A 204 29.42 36.60 82.92
CA ARG A 204 30.75 36.10 83.27
C ARG A 204 31.56 37.15 84.01
N VAL A 205 31.65 38.38 83.50
CA VAL A 205 32.38 39.48 84.15
C VAL A 205 31.77 39.82 85.51
N LEU A 206 30.43 39.82 85.62
CA LEU A 206 29.73 40.05 86.89
C LEU A 206 30.00 38.95 87.93
N ASN A 207 29.97 37.68 87.50
CA ASN A 207 30.25 36.53 88.35
C ASN A 207 31.72 36.50 88.80
N GLU A 208 32.67 36.84 87.91
CA GLU A 208 34.09 36.96 88.23
C GLU A 208 34.35 38.05 89.29
N ASN A 209 33.56 39.12 89.28
CA ASN A 209 33.61 40.19 90.26
C ASN A 209 32.66 39.99 91.46
N ASN A 210 32.02 38.82 91.56
CA ASN A 210 31.07 38.43 92.61
C ASN A 210 30.01 39.50 92.92
N THR A 211 29.45 40.08 91.86
CA THR A 211 28.48 41.17 91.95
C THR A 211 27.32 40.97 90.99
N SER A 212 26.23 41.70 91.18
CA SER A 212 25.09 41.76 90.25
C SER A 212 25.13 43.06 89.45
N ILE A 213 24.37 43.16 88.37
CA ILE A 213 24.19 44.42 87.61
C ILE A 213 23.85 45.60 88.55
N THR A 214 23.05 45.34 89.59
CA THR A 214 22.61 46.35 90.57
C THR A 214 23.63 46.66 91.66
N GLY A 215 24.57 45.75 91.93
CA GLY A 215 25.60 45.88 92.96
C GLY A 215 27.00 46.17 92.41
N ALA A 216 27.16 46.18 91.08
CA ALA A 216 28.43 46.39 90.42
C ALA A 216 28.93 47.83 90.63
N SER A 217 30.24 47.97 90.88
CA SER A 217 30.87 49.28 90.81
C SER A 217 30.83 49.79 89.37
N GLY A 218 30.85 51.12 89.18
CA GLY A 218 30.81 51.69 87.82
C GLY A 218 31.89 51.17 86.88
N ALA A 219 33.07 50.81 87.41
CA ALA A 219 34.15 50.21 86.64
C ALA A 219 33.82 48.78 86.17
N VAL A 220 33.31 47.93 87.07
CA VAL A 220 32.94 46.53 86.74
C VAL A 220 31.75 46.50 85.78
N LEU A 221 30.77 47.37 85.96
CA LEU A 221 29.64 47.47 85.03
C LEU A 221 30.11 47.94 83.65
N SER A 222 31.01 48.92 83.59
CA SER A 222 31.58 49.39 82.32
C SER A 222 32.37 48.29 81.61
N GLU A 223 33.13 47.48 82.35
CA GLU A 223 33.87 46.35 81.80
C GLU A 223 32.93 45.26 81.27
N ALA A 224 31.90 44.91 82.04
CA ALA A 224 30.92 43.90 81.64
C ALA A 224 30.09 44.34 80.41
N LEU A 225 29.74 45.62 80.32
CA LEU A 225 29.08 46.18 79.14
C LEU A 225 30.01 46.24 77.93
N ALA A 226 31.30 46.57 78.12
CA ALA A 226 32.27 46.54 77.04
C ALA A 226 32.47 45.12 76.47
N ASP A 227 32.49 44.09 77.32
CA ASP A 227 32.58 42.70 76.87
C ASP A 227 31.30 42.27 76.12
N ARG A 228 30.12 42.68 76.60
CA ARG A 228 28.84 42.46 75.92
C ARG A 228 28.80 43.14 74.54
N ASP A 229 29.22 44.39 74.47
CA ASP A 229 29.19 45.19 73.24
C ASP A 229 30.14 44.61 72.19
N LEU A 230 31.29 44.03 72.58
CA LEU A 230 32.19 43.32 71.67
C LEU A 230 31.51 42.16 70.92
N TYR A 231 30.64 41.40 71.57
CA TYR A 231 29.89 40.33 70.92
C TYR A 231 28.81 40.85 69.96
N LEU A 232 28.20 42.00 70.27
CA LEU A 232 27.21 42.64 69.41
C LEU A 232 27.87 43.34 68.20
N ASP A 233 29.08 43.88 68.36
CA ASP A 233 29.88 44.42 67.27
C ASP A 233 30.26 43.32 66.28
N ARG A 234 30.75 42.17 66.77
CA ARG A 234 31.06 40.99 65.93
C ARG A 234 29.86 40.46 65.14
N MET A 235 28.65 40.57 65.70
CA MET A 235 27.42 40.23 64.98
C MET A 235 27.17 41.19 63.82
N THR A 236 27.41 42.48 64.03
CA THR A 236 27.24 43.53 63.01
C THR A 236 28.29 43.40 61.91
N ASP A 237 29.52 43.03 62.27
CA ASP A 237 30.61 42.77 61.33
C ASP A 237 30.33 41.60 60.37
N MET A 238 29.41 40.70 60.72
CA MET A 238 28.99 39.56 59.90
C MET A 238 27.94 39.94 58.83
N ILE A 239 27.27 41.10 58.97
CA ILE A 239 26.22 41.55 58.04
C ILE A 239 26.72 41.61 56.58
N PRO A 240 27.91 42.16 56.27
CA PRO A 240 28.44 42.16 54.90
C PRO A 240 28.69 40.75 54.34
N GLU A 241 29.12 39.80 55.19
CA GLU A 241 29.35 38.40 54.78
C GLU A 241 28.03 37.70 54.46
N LEU A 242 27.01 37.88 55.30
CA LEU A 242 25.67 37.34 55.06
C LEU A 242 25.01 37.97 53.83
N ALA A 243 25.22 39.27 53.59
CA ALA A 243 24.78 39.94 52.38
C ALA A 243 25.42 39.33 51.12
N ALA A 244 26.72 39.01 51.18
CA ALA A 244 27.44 38.36 50.08
C ALA A 244 26.96 36.92 49.84
N ASP A 245 26.68 36.16 50.89
CA ASP A 245 26.08 34.83 50.79
C ASP A 245 24.65 34.88 50.21
N ALA A 246 23.82 35.82 50.66
CA ALA A 246 22.49 36.03 50.12
C ALA A 246 22.53 36.42 48.64
N TYR A 247 23.50 37.25 48.24
CA TYR A 247 23.73 37.58 46.82
C TYR A 247 24.14 36.35 46.01
N SER A 248 25.05 35.51 46.53
CA SER A 248 25.44 34.25 45.88
C SER A 248 24.24 33.31 45.67
N ARG A 249 23.37 33.17 46.67
CA ARG A 249 22.12 32.40 46.56
C ARG A 249 21.18 33.00 45.53
N TYR A 250 21.07 34.33 45.47
CA TYR A 250 20.28 35.03 44.45
C TYR A 250 20.84 34.75 43.05
N GLU A 251 22.13 34.96 42.80
CA GLU A 251 22.75 34.68 41.49
C GLU A 251 22.55 33.21 41.09
N GLY A 252 22.80 32.27 42.01
CA GLY A 252 22.63 30.84 41.75
C GLY A 252 21.20 30.43 41.36
N GLU A 253 20.16 31.02 41.98
CA GLU A 253 18.78 30.77 41.54
C GLU A 253 18.49 31.40 40.17
N THR A 254 19.12 32.54 39.86
CA THR A 254 19.03 33.15 38.52
C THR A 254 19.57 32.21 37.46
N GLU A 255 20.77 31.70 37.67
CA GLU A 255 21.42 30.73 36.77
C GLU A 255 20.54 29.48 36.63
N ARG A 256 20.02 28.96 37.75
CA ARG A 256 19.13 27.79 37.73
C ARG A 256 17.85 28.02 36.92
N LEU A 257 17.24 29.20 37.01
CA LEU A 257 16.05 29.55 36.22
C LEU A 257 16.38 29.67 34.74
N LEU A 258 17.51 30.30 34.39
CA LEU A 258 17.97 30.39 33.01
C LEU A 258 18.30 29.01 32.43
N ASP A 259 19.02 28.16 33.17
CA ASP A 259 19.29 26.78 32.78
C ASP A 259 18.00 25.98 32.57
N THR A 260 16.99 26.20 33.42
CA THR A 260 15.69 25.55 33.28
C THR A 260 14.96 26.02 32.01
N LEU A 261 15.04 27.32 31.70
CA LEU A 261 14.44 27.89 30.49
C LEU A 261 15.11 27.36 29.22
N ASP A 262 16.44 27.27 29.23
CA ASP A 262 17.23 26.73 28.12
C ASP A 262 16.90 25.24 27.91
N ALA A 263 16.87 24.45 28.98
CA ALA A 263 16.49 23.04 28.92
C ALA A 263 15.04 22.84 28.45
N ALA A 264 14.10 23.68 28.90
CA ALA A 264 12.71 23.63 28.44
C ALA A 264 12.60 23.97 26.94
N SER A 265 13.39 24.93 26.48
CA SER A 265 13.45 25.33 25.06
C SER A 265 14.07 24.24 24.19
N GLU A 266 15.14 23.59 24.66
CA GLU A 266 15.80 22.48 23.95
C GLU A 266 14.88 21.27 23.85
N ILE A 267 14.33 20.79 24.98
CA ILE A 267 13.43 19.64 24.99
C ILE A 267 12.16 19.94 24.20
N GLY A 268 11.65 21.17 24.30
CA GLY A 268 10.52 21.64 23.49
C GLY A 268 10.84 21.60 21.99
N GLY A 269 12.01 22.09 21.59
CA GLY A 269 12.47 22.05 20.20
C GLY A 269 12.60 20.63 19.66
N GLU A 270 13.25 19.74 20.41
CA GLU A 270 13.37 18.32 20.02
C GLU A 270 12.01 17.61 19.90
N TYR A 271 11.07 17.94 20.78
CA TYR A 271 9.73 17.39 20.74
C TYR A 271 8.98 17.89 19.49
N TYR A 272 9.06 19.19 19.21
CA TYR A 272 8.50 19.79 18.00
C TYR A 272 9.06 19.11 16.75
N ASP A 273 10.39 18.98 16.66
CA ASP A 273 11.05 18.35 15.51
C ASP A 273 10.62 16.89 15.34
N ARG A 274 10.51 16.12 16.43
CA ARG A 274 10.04 14.73 16.38
C ARG A 274 8.58 14.63 15.93
N LEU A 275 7.70 15.48 16.45
CA LEU A 275 6.29 15.51 16.02
C LEU A 275 6.20 15.86 14.55
N TYR A 276 6.89 16.91 14.12
CA TYR A 276 6.89 17.37 12.74
C TYR A 276 7.45 16.32 11.77
N GLN A 277 8.53 15.62 12.16
CA GLN A 277 9.08 14.51 11.38
C GLN A 277 8.08 13.35 11.29
N SER A 278 7.48 12.95 12.41
CA SER A 278 6.49 11.86 12.43
C SER A 278 5.26 12.18 11.57
N ASP A 279 4.79 13.43 11.61
CA ASP A 279 3.67 13.91 10.80
C ASP A 279 4.01 13.85 9.31
N ARG A 280 5.21 14.31 8.94
CA ARG A 280 5.71 14.27 7.57
C ARG A 280 5.92 12.84 7.06
N ASP A 281 6.39 11.94 7.91
CA ASP A 281 6.57 10.53 7.57
C ASP A 281 5.22 9.87 7.33
N ALA A 282 4.23 10.10 8.20
CA ALA A 282 2.86 9.61 8.02
C ALA A 282 2.24 10.13 6.71
N TYR A 283 2.47 11.40 6.39
CA TYR A 283 2.04 11.98 5.13
C TYR A 283 2.75 11.36 3.91
N SER A 284 4.07 11.13 3.99
CA SER A 284 4.83 10.48 2.93
C SER A 284 4.33 9.05 2.66
N ASP A 285 4.07 8.29 3.73
CA ASP A 285 3.54 6.93 3.65
C ASP A 285 2.17 6.88 2.96
N LEU A 286 1.30 7.88 3.24
CA LEU A 286 0.00 8.02 2.58
C LEU A 286 0.15 8.23 1.06
N ILE A 287 1.06 9.12 0.65
CA ILE A 287 1.30 9.41 -0.77
C ILE A 287 1.80 8.15 -1.48
N GLU A 288 2.82 7.50 -0.91
CA GLU A 288 3.43 6.29 -1.46
C GLU A 288 2.42 5.13 -1.53
N ALA A 289 1.59 4.94 -0.49
CA ALA A 289 0.53 3.94 -0.51
C ALA A 289 -0.46 4.15 -1.65
N GLY A 290 -0.87 5.40 -1.89
CA GLY A 290 -1.76 5.73 -3.00
C GLY A 290 -1.11 5.59 -4.38
N GLU A 291 0.21 5.78 -4.49
CA GLU A 291 0.96 5.51 -5.72
C GLU A 291 1.05 4.01 -6.00
N ARG A 292 1.43 3.21 -5.01
CA ARG A 292 1.47 1.74 -5.10
C ARG A 292 0.13 1.14 -5.54
N GLU A 293 -0.98 1.63 -4.97
CA GLU A 293 -2.32 1.16 -5.34
C GLU A 293 -2.66 1.49 -6.81
N ARG A 294 -2.19 2.63 -7.33
CA ARG A 294 -2.39 3.01 -8.74
C ARG A 294 -1.55 2.17 -9.67
N GLU A 295 -0.27 1.99 -9.37
CA GLU A 295 0.62 1.13 -10.14
C GLU A 295 0.08 -0.30 -10.21
N GLU A 296 -0.43 -0.81 -9.09
CA GLU A 296 -1.07 -2.11 -9.05
C GLU A 296 -2.33 -2.18 -9.91
N ARG A 297 -3.22 -1.17 -9.83
CA ARG A 297 -4.41 -1.11 -10.69
C ARG A 297 -4.05 -1.02 -12.18
N GLN A 298 -3.04 -0.23 -12.53
CA GLN A 298 -2.54 -0.13 -13.90
C GLN A 298 -1.98 -1.46 -14.39
N ARG A 299 -1.14 -2.10 -13.57
CA ARG A 299 -0.57 -3.43 -13.85
C ARG A 299 -1.66 -4.48 -14.06
N ILE A 300 -2.70 -4.49 -13.22
CA ILE A 300 -3.83 -5.42 -13.38
C ILE A 300 -4.59 -5.14 -14.68
N ALA A 301 -4.87 -3.86 -14.97
CA ALA A 301 -5.57 -3.48 -16.20
C ALA A 301 -4.76 -3.88 -17.45
N GLU A 302 -3.45 -3.70 -17.43
CA GLU A 302 -2.54 -4.09 -18.51
C GLU A 302 -2.47 -5.61 -18.65
N ASN A 303 -2.28 -6.35 -17.55
CA ASN A 303 -2.30 -7.81 -17.55
C ASN A 303 -3.62 -8.37 -18.13
N ASN A 304 -4.76 -7.78 -17.76
CA ASN A 304 -6.05 -8.18 -18.29
C ASN A 304 -6.18 -7.92 -19.80
N ARG A 305 -5.67 -6.78 -20.30
CA ARG A 305 -5.64 -6.50 -21.75
C ARG A 305 -4.73 -7.49 -22.48
N ASN A 306 -3.55 -7.75 -21.95
CA ASN A 306 -2.60 -8.69 -22.57
C ASN A 306 -3.18 -10.10 -22.61
N ALA A 307 -3.80 -10.57 -21.52
CA ALA A 307 -4.48 -11.87 -21.49
C ALA A 307 -5.63 -11.97 -22.51
N GLN A 308 -6.37 -10.88 -22.75
CA GLN A 308 -7.39 -10.85 -23.80
C GLN A 308 -6.76 -10.93 -25.19
N ASN A 309 -5.72 -10.14 -25.46
CA ASN A 309 -5.00 -10.17 -26.75
C ASN A 309 -4.42 -11.56 -27.03
N ASP A 310 -3.76 -12.17 -26.04
CA ASP A 310 -3.23 -13.54 -26.15
C ASP A 310 -4.34 -14.56 -26.45
N SER A 311 -5.53 -14.38 -25.88
CA SER A 311 -6.68 -15.25 -26.18
C SER A 311 -7.17 -15.08 -27.62
N TYR A 312 -7.18 -13.85 -28.15
CA TYR A 312 -7.56 -13.58 -29.54
C TYR A 312 -6.54 -14.17 -30.52
N ASP A 313 -5.26 -13.96 -30.25
CA ASP A 313 -4.17 -14.46 -31.11
C ASP A 313 -4.15 -16.00 -31.15
N ASN A 314 -4.34 -16.66 -29.99
CA ASN A 314 -4.43 -18.13 -29.94
C ASN A 314 -5.66 -18.68 -30.68
N ALA A 315 -6.82 -18.00 -30.60
CA ALA A 315 -8.02 -18.43 -31.32
C ALA A 315 -7.85 -18.29 -32.85
N LEU A 316 -7.22 -17.21 -33.30
CA LEU A 316 -6.91 -17.01 -34.72
C LEU A 316 -5.95 -18.09 -35.23
N ALA A 317 -4.88 -18.38 -34.47
CA ALA A 317 -3.92 -19.42 -34.82
C ALA A 317 -4.57 -20.81 -34.91
N GLN A 318 -5.52 -21.14 -34.02
CA GLN A 318 -6.27 -22.40 -34.11
C GLN A 318 -7.13 -22.47 -35.36
N GLN A 319 -7.80 -21.38 -35.74
CA GLN A 319 -8.60 -21.34 -36.95
C GLN A 319 -7.75 -21.52 -38.22
N GLU A 320 -6.54 -20.93 -38.24
CA GLU A 320 -5.59 -21.11 -39.34
C GLU A 320 -5.10 -22.56 -39.45
N LEU A 321 -4.82 -23.22 -38.32
CA LEU A 321 -4.46 -24.64 -38.28
C LEU A 321 -5.60 -25.53 -38.79
N GLU A 322 -6.83 -25.30 -38.32
CA GLU A 322 -8.01 -26.06 -38.77
C GLU A 322 -8.22 -25.90 -40.28
N ARG A 323 -8.09 -24.67 -40.80
CA ARG A 323 -8.19 -24.41 -42.24
C ARG A 323 -7.10 -25.12 -43.02
N GLY A 324 -5.85 -25.06 -42.55
CA GLY A 324 -4.73 -25.78 -43.16
C GLY A 324 -4.92 -27.30 -43.13
N GLU A 325 -5.52 -27.85 -42.08
CA GLU A 325 -5.83 -29.27 -41.98
C GLU A 325 -6.93 -29.70 -42.97
N VAL A 326 -7.96 -28.88 -43.15
CA VAL A 326 -9.00 -29.11 -44.17
C VAL A 326 -8.40 -29.10 -45.57
N ASP A 327 -7.54 -28.12 -45.87
CA ASP A 327 -6.85 -28.04 -47.16
C ASP A 327 -5.97 -29.27 -47.40
N LEU A 328 -5.21 -29.71 -46.39
CA LEU A 328 -4.38 -30.93 -46.48
C LEU A 328 -5.22 -32.19 -46.72
N ARG A 329 -6.36 -32.34 -46.03
CA ARG A 329 -7.30 -33.46 -46.24
C ARG A 329 -7.86 -33.45 -47.65
N TYR A 330 -8.26 -32.27 -48.14
CA TYR A 330 -8.78 -32.10 -49.50
C TYR A 330 -7.76 -32.53 -50.57
N TYR A 331 -6.51 -32.08 -50.45
CA TYR A 331 -5.45 -32.50 -51.37
C TYR A 331 -5.11 -33.99 -51.24
N GLY A 332 -5.14 -34.54 -50.02
CA GLY A 332 -4.96 -35.97 -49.78
C GLY A 332 -6.01 -36.84 -50.47
N ASP A 333 -7.29 -36.50 -50.31
CA ASP A 333 -8.42 -37.21 -50.94
C ASP A 333 -8.34 -37.16 -52.47
N MET A 334 -7.96 -36.01 -53.02
CA MET A 334 -7.75 -35.83 -54.47
C MET A 334 -6.62 -36.73 -54.98
N ALA A 335 -5.47 -36.74 -54.31
CA ALA A 335 -4.35 -37.59 -54.68
C ALA A 335 -4.72 -39.09 -54.60
N GLU A 336 -5.51 -39.49 -53.60
CA GLU A 336 -5.98 -40.87 -53.48
C GLU A 336 -6.95 -41.23 -54.62
N GLN A 337 -7.84 -40.34 -55.01
CA GLN A 337 -8.72 -40.55 -56.16
C GLN A 337 -7.94 -40.68 -57.47
N GLU A 338 -6.92 -39.85 -57.68
CA GLU A 338 -6.04 -39.94 -58.86
C GLU A 338 -5.29 -41.28 -58.90
N LEU A 339 -4.75 -41.73 -57.76
CA LEU A 339 -4.14 -43.05 -57.65
C LEU A 339 -5.13 -44.17 -57.96
N ARG A 340 -6.35 -44.11 -57.41
CA ARG A 340 -7.40 -45.10 -57.70
C ARG A 340 -7.77 -45.12 -59.18
N ARG A 341 -7.85 -43.95 -59.83
CA ARG A 341 -8.11 -43.86 -61.29
C ARG A 341 -6.97 -44.44 -62.10
N ALA A 342 -5.71 -44.11 -61.77
CA ALA A 342 -4.55 -44.63 -62.47
C ALA A 342 -4.43 -46.16 -62.35
N VAL A 343 -4.74 -46.73 -61.17
CA VAL A 343 -4.82 -48.18 -60.98
C VAL A 343 -5.93 -48.79 -61.85
N LEU A 344 -7.13 -48.21 -61.85
CA LEU A 344 -8.24 -48.68 -62.67
C LEU A 344 -7.92 -48.60 -64.18
N GLU A 345 -7.27 -47.54 -64.62
CA GLU A 345 -6.85 -47.36 -66.02
C GLU A 345 -5.80 -48.39 -66.42
N ASN A 346 -4.86 -48.69 -65.52
CA ASN A 346 -3.90 -49.77 -65.71
C ASN A 346 -4.60 -51.14 -65.80
N ASP A 347 -5.53 -51.42 -64.89
CA ASP A 347 -6.32 -52.66 -64.87
C ASP A 347 -7.15 -52.84 -66.16
N ILE A 348 -7.78 -51.76 -66.66
CA ILE A 348 -8.53 -51.77 -67.93
C ILE A 348 -7.58 -52.03 -69.10
N SER A 349 -6.43 -51.33 -69.16
CA SER A 349 -5.43 -51.53 -70.20
C SER A 349 -4.88 -52.96 -70.21
N GLU A 350 -4.63 -53.55 -69.03
CA GLU A 350 -4.23 -54.95 -68.92
C GLU A 350 -5.34 -55.86 -69.43
N HIS A 351 -6.61 -55.61 -69.06
CA HIS A 351 -7.73 -56.40 -69.51
C HIS A 351 -7.90 -56.40 -71.04
N GLU A 352 -7.84 -55.23 -71.68
CA GLU A 352 -7.90 -55.08 -73.14
C GLU A 352 -6.75 -55.80 -73.84
N TYR A 353 -5.53 -55.74 -73.27
CA TYR A 353 -4.38 -56.47 -73.77
C TYR A 353 -4.61 -57.99 -73.74
N TYR A 354 -5.09 -58.53 -72.62
CA TYR A 354 -5.37 -59.97 -72.52
C TYR A 354 -6.56 -60.43 -73.37
N GLN A 355 -7.59 -59.60 -73.52
CA GLN A 355 -8.72 -59.85 -74.43
C GLN A 355 -8.24 -59.97 -75.88
N SER A 356 -7.42 -59.03 -76.36
CA SER A 356 -6.93 -59.05 -77.74
C SER A 356 -6.05 -60.26 -78.06
N LEU A 357 -5.22 -60.70 -77.09
CA LEU A 357 -4.45 -61.95 -77.20
C LEU A 357 -5.37 -63.17 -77.33
N ILE A 358 -6.44 -63.24 -76.52
CA ILE A 358 -7.44 -64.31 -76.58
C ILE A 358 -8.15 -64.34 -77.93
N GLU A 359 -8.64 -63.21 -78.40
CA GLU A 359 -9.30 -63.10 -79.71
C GLU A 359 -8.37 -63.57 -80.84
N SER A 360 -7.09 -63.17 -80.81
CA SER A 360 -6.12 -63.59 -81.82
C SER A 360 -5.86 -65.10 -81.82
N ALA A 361 -5.75 -65.71 -80.62
CA ALA A 361 -5.54 -67.14 -80.47
C ALA A 361 -6.77 -67.92 -80.96
N MET A 362 -7.98 -67.45 -80.63
CA MET A 362 -9.22 -68.05 -81.09
C MET A 362 -9.43 -67.94 -82.60
N ASP A 363 -9.21 -66.78 -83.22
CA ASP A 363 -9.30 -66.62 -84.68
C ASP A 363 -8.32 -67.57 -85.39
N SER A 364 -7.10 -67.72 -84.86
CA SER A 364 -6.12 -68.65 -85.42
C SER A 364 -6.57 -70.12 -85.33
N ALA A 365 -7.19 -70.52 -84.22
CA ALA A 365 -7.68 -71.87 -83.99
C ALA A 365 -8.94 -72.18 -84.81
N GLU A 366 -9.87 -71.23 -84.93
CA GLU A 366 -11.10 -71.36 -85.73
C GLU A 366 -10.77 -71.57 -87.21
N ARG A 367 -9.77 -70.87 -87.75
CA ARG A 367 -9.28 -71.09 -89.12
C ARG A 367 -8.71 -72.49 -89.36
N ARG A 368 -8.23 -73.19 -88.33
CA ARG A 368 -7.67 -74.55 -88.42
C ARG A 368 -8.66 -75.64 -88.06
N GLY A 369 -9.76 -75.31 -87.38
CA GLY A 369 -10.78 -76.25 -86.91
C GLY A 369 -10.37 -77.06 -85.67
N PHE A 370 -9.20 -76.79 -85.07
CA PHE A 370 -8.73 -77.37 -83.80
C PHE A 370 -7.63 -76.50 -83.16
N PHE A 371 -7.51 -76.55 -81.83
CA PHE A 371 -6.52 -75.80 -81.04
C PHE A 371 -5.18 -76.56 -80.97
N ILE A 372 -4.03 -75.89 -81.13
CA ILE A 372 -2.70 -76.52 -81.03
C ILE A 372 -1.82 -75.91 -79.93
N PRO A 373 -0.79 -76.63 -79.42
CA PRO A 373 0.12 -76.10 -78.38
C PRO A 373 0.88 -74.82 -78.77
N GLY A 374 1.04 -74.55 -80.07
CA GLY A 374 1.62 -73.30 -80.56
C GLY A 374 0.71 -72.07 -80.34
N ASP A 375 -0.60 -72.27 -80.22
CA ASP A 375 -1.57 -71.21 -79.93
C ASP A 375 -1.59 -70.86 -78.44
N GLU A 376 -1.18 -71.80 -77.58
CA GLU A 376 -0.96 -71.57 -76.15
C GLU A 376 0.19 -70.58 -75.90
N ALA A 377 1.14 -70.42 -76.85
CA ALA A 377 2.24 -69.46 -76.74
C ALA A 377 1.76 -67.99 -76.80
N ALA A 378 0.58 -67.74 -77.38
CA ALA A 378 -0.09 -66.43 -77.37
C ALA A 378 -0.89 -66.18 -76.07
N LEU A 379 -1.01 -67.18 -75.19
CA LEU A 379 -1.76 -67.13 -73.94
C LEU A 379 -0.85 -67.43 -72.73
N PRO A 380 0.06 -66.49 -72.37
CA PRO A 380 1.11 -66.73 -71.38
C PRO A 380 0.59 -67.15 -69.99
N TRP A 381 -0.64 -66.79 -69.60
CA TRP A 381 -1.25 -67.20 -68.34
C TRP A 381 -1.71 -68.68 -68.32
N LEU A 382 -2.04 -69.27 -69.48
CA LEU A 382 -2.49 -70.67 -69.59
C LEU A 382 -1.33 -71.65 -69.33
N ALA A 383 -0.13 -71.28 -69.80
CA ALA A 383 1.12 -72.01 -69.54
C ALA A 383 1.52 -71.97 -68.05
N ALA A 384 1.30 -70.83 -67.37
CA ALA A 384 1.55 -70.68 -65.94
C ALA A 384 0.58 -71.53 -65.09
N TYR A 385 -0.69 -71.65 -65.49
CA TYR A 385 -1.69 -72.49 -64.79
C TYR A 385 -1.39 -74.00 -64.90
N ARG A 386 -0.95 -74.49 -66.07
CA ARG A 386 -0.58 -75.91 -66.26
C ARG A 386 0.68 -76.33 -65.49
N SER A 387 1.57 -75.39 -65.20
CA SER A 387 2.84 -75.65 -64.51
C SER A 387 2.74 -75.61 -62.97
N GLY A 388 1.55 -75.34 -62.41
CA GLY A 388 1.33 -75.34 -60.96
C GLY A 388 2.06 -74.20 -60.22
N GLY A 389 2.60 -73.21 -60.95
CA GLY A 389 3.28 -72.06 -60.38
C GLY A 389 2.29 -70.97 -59.99
N GLY A 390 2.28 -70.58 -58.72
CA GLY A 390 1.44 -69.48 -58.23
C GLY A 390 1.86 -68.14 -58.83
N TYR A 391 1.10 -67.66 -59.81
CA TYR A 391 1.00 -66.23 -60.10
C TYR A 391 -0.28 -65.73 -59.44
N SER A 392 -0.21 -64.58 -58.75
CA SER A 392 -1.43 -63.81 -58.50
C SER A 392 -1.92 -63.33 -59.86
N LEU A 393 -2.80 -64.12 -60.47
CA LEU A 393 -3.51 -63.68 -61.67
C LEU A 393 -4.21 -62.37 -61.32
N SER A 394 -3.96 -61.32 -62.11
CA SER A 394 -4.86 -60.17 -62.12
C SER A 394 -6.29 -60.71 -62.24
N PRO A 395 -7.29 -60.17 -61.50
CA PRO A 395 -8.67 -60.64 -61.56
C PRO A 395 -9.19 -60.78 -63.00
N TYR A 396 -8.66 -59.95 -63.90
CA TYR A 396 -8.93 -59.95 -65.33
C TYR A 396 -8.31 -61.12 -66.09
N ALA A 397 -7.08 -61.54 -65.76
CA ALA A 397 -6.50 -62.76 -66.33
C ALA A 397 -7.28 -64.01 -65.89
N ALA A 398 -7.78 -64.03 -64.64
CA ALA A 398 -8.65 -65.11 -64.14
C ALA A 398 -10.07 -65.09 -64.75
N ALA A 399 -10.63 -63.91 -65.02
CA ALA A 399 -11.92 -63.75 -65.68
C ALA A 399 -11.85 -64.12 -67.17
N ALA A 400 -10.83 -63.63 -67.87
CA ALA A 400 -10.54 -63.96 -69.26
C ALA A 400 -10.26 -65.46 -69.43
N GLN A 401 -9.59 -66.09 -68.45
CA GLN A 401 -9.43 -67.54 -68.36
C GLN A 401 -10.77 -68.27 -68.27
N ARG A 402 -11.71 -67.81 -67.43
CA ARG A 402 -13.04 -68.41 -67.34
C ARG A 402 -13.83 -68.24 -68.63
N GLU A 403 -13.78 -67.08 -69.27
CA GLU A 403 -14.46 -66.85 -70.54
C GLU A 403 -13.91 -67.73 -71.67
N LEU A 404 -12.58 -67.81 -71.83
CA LEU A 404 -11.94 -68.68 -72.81
C LEU A 404 -12.31 -70.15 -72.58
N MET A 405 -12.26 -70.63 -71.33
CA MET A 405 -12.66 -72.00 -70.98
C MET A 405 -14.14 -72.27 -71.31
N LEU A 406 -15.02 -71.31 -71.05
CA LEU A 406 -16.43 -71.41 -71.41
C LEU A 406 -16.67 -71.39 -72.92
N GLN A 407 -15.89 -70.63 -73.69
CA GLN A 407 -16.00 -70.55 -75.15
C GLN A 407 -15.45 -71.82 -75.83
N LEU A 408 -14.29 -72.31 -75.40
CA LEU A 408 -13.72 -73.58 -75.84
C LEU A 408 -14.64 -74.78 -75.53
N ALA A 409 -15.29 -74.76 -74.37
CA ALA A 409 -16.30 -75.76 -74.01
C ALA A 409 -17.56 -75.67 -74.88
N ARG A 410 -18.04 -74.46 -75.21
CA ARG A 410 -19.21 -74.26 -76.11
C ARG A 410 -18.93 -74.70 -77.55
N GLN A 411 -17.72 -74.49 -78.05
CA GLN A 411 -17.34 -74.85 -79.42
C GLN A 411 -16.88 -76.31 -79.58
N GLY A 412 -16.92 -77.11 -78.51
CA GLY A 412 -16.54 -78.53 -78.55
C GLY A 412 -15.04 -78.78 -78.75
N MET A 413 -14.20 -77.78 -78.48
CA MET A 413 -12.76 -77.79 -78.75
C MET A 413 -11.90 -78.21 -77.54
N MET A 414 -12.52 -78.64 -76.42
CA MET A 414 -11.80 -79.29 -75.33
C MET A 414 -11.59 -80.78 -75.62
N GLY A 415 -10.46 -81.11 -76.24
CA GLY A 415 -9.96 -82.49 -76.32
C GLY A 415 -9.31 -82.93 -75.00
N SER A 416 -9.47 -84.21 -74.66
CA SER A 416 -9.00 -84.88 -73.43
C SER A 416 -7.56 -84.59 -73.02
#